data_AF-Q72FI2-F1
#
_entry.id   AF-Q72FI2-F1
#
_cell.length_a   1.000
_cell.length_b   1.000
_cell.length_c   1.000
_cell.angle_alpha   90.00
_cell.angle_beta   90.00
_cell.angle_gamma   90.00
#
_symmetry.space_group_name_H-M   'P 1'
#
loop_
_entity.id
_entity.type
_entity.pdbx_description
1 polymer ?
#
loop_
_entity_poly.entity_id
_entity_poly.type
_entity_poly.pdbx_seq_one_letter_code
_entity_poly.pdbx_strand_id
1 'polypeptide(L)' 'MRMHPSAVLAERAHAILRQLDELFDARGVTQADKAALVPARLAVRRVRDRHRSKCSPMGNLTPESSAMEECHDV' A
#
# COMPACT_ATOMS: atom_id res chain seq x y z
N MET A 1 9.85 8.22 18.53
CA MET A 1 9.11 6.97 18.26
C MET A 1 9.80 6.24 17.11
N ARG A 2 10.14 4.95 17.26
CA ARG A 2 10.69 4.14 16.16
C ARG A 2 9.50 3.58 15.38
N MET A 3 9.36 3.93 14.11
CA MET A 3 8.32 3.35 13.26
C MET A 3 8.50 1.83 13.15
N HIS A 4 7.41 1.09 13.31
CA HIS A 4 7.39 -0.36 13.12
C HIS A 4 7.91 -0.71 11.71
N PRO A 5 8.81 -1.69 11.52
CA PRO A 5 9.40 -1.99 10.22
C PRO A 5 8.37 -2.30 9.12
N SER A 6 7.23 -2.88 9.47
CA SER A 6 6.14 -3.09 8.50
C SER A 6 5.44 -1.80 8.11
N ALA A 7 5.38 -0.79 8.98
CA ALA A 7 4.83 0.52 8.63
C ALA A 7 5.70 1.20 7.57
N VAL A 8 7.03 1.18 7.75
CA VAL A 8 7.98 1.71 6.77
C VAL A 8 7.86 1.01 5.41
N LEU A 9 7.71 -0.31 5.40
CA LEU A 9 7.53 -1.07 4.16
C LEU A 9 6.18 -0.78 3.48
N ALA A 10 5.11 -0.62 4.26
CA ALA A 10 3.79 -0.27 3.72
C ALA A 10 3.78 1.14 3.12
N GLU A 11 4.41 2.12 3.78
CA GLU A 11 4.55 3.49 3.27
C GLU A 11 5.39 3.54 1.98
N ARG A 12 6.53 2.85 1.96
CA ARG A 12 7.37 2.76 0.74
C ARG A 12 6.61 2.10 -0.42
N ALA A 13 5.90 1.01 -0.15
CA ALA A 13 5.06 0.36 -1.16
C ALA A 13 3.93 1.29 -1.63
N HIS A 14 3.34 2.10 -0.75
CA HIS A 14 2.35 3.10 -1.12
C HIS A 14 2.94 4.19 -2.05
N ALA A 15 4.14 4.70 -1.74
CA ALA A 15 4.83 5.67 -2.59
C ALA A 15 5.12 5.12 -4.00
N ILE A 16 5.60 3.88 -4.09
CA ILE A 16 5.85 3.20 -5.38
C ILE A 16 4.56 3.04 -6.18
N LEU A 17 3.44 2.71 -5.55
CA LEU A 17 2.15 2.63 -6.23
C LEU A 17 1.73 3.96 -6.84
N ARG A 18 2.00 5.07 -6.14
CA ARG A 18 1.72 6.41 -6.67
C ARG A 18 2.56 6.70 -7.92
N GLN A 19 3.85 6.36 -7.89
CA GLN A 19 4.74 6.51 -9.04
C GLN A 19 4.32 5.62 -10.23
N LEU A 20 3.85 4.40 -9.94
CA LEU A 20 3.31 3.53 -10.99
C LEU A 20 2.04 4.12 -11.60
N ASP A 21 1.13 4.66 -10.78
CA ASP A 21 -0.09 5.32 -11.27
C ASP A 21 0.25 6.55 -12.12
N GLU A 22 1.24 7.36 -11.72
CA GLU A 22 1.77 8.47 -12.54
C GLU A 22 2.34 7.99 -13.90
N LEU A 23 3.01 6.83 -13.93
CA LEU A 23 3.47 6.21 -15.18
C LEU A 23 2.30 5.74 -16.05
N PHE A 24 1.22 5.19 -15.48
CA PHE A 24 0.05 4.79 -16.26
C PHE A 24 -0.62 5.96 -17.00
N ASP A 25 -0.53 7.16 -16.41
CA ASP A 25 -1.12 8.40 -16.91
C ASP A 25 -0.12 9.25 -17.73
N ALA A 26 1.16 8.85 -17.77
CA ALA A 26 2.19 9.57 -18.49
C ALA A 26 1.93 9.58 -20.01
N ARG A 27 2.15 10.73 -20.65
CA ARG A 27 2.07 10.85 -22.12
C ARG A 27 3.12 9.95 -22.76
N GLY A 28 2.70 9.21 -23.78
CA GLY A 28 3.58 8.32 -24.54
C GLY A 28 3.63 6.88 -24.03
N VAL A 29 3.00 6.56 -22.90
CA VAL A 29 2.87 5.17 -22.42
C VAL A 29 1.86 4.42 -23.27
N THR A 30 2.33 3.37 -23.95
CA THR A 30 1.52 2.56 -24.85
C THR A 30 0.68 1.54 -24.08
N GLN A 31 -0.30 0.93 -24.75
CA GLN A 31 -1.08 -0.15 -24.15
C GLN A 31 -0.21 -1.36 -23.76
N ALA A 32 0.86 -1.64 -24.51
CA ALA A 32 1.81 -2.70 -24.18
C ALA A 32 2.59 -2.38 -22.90
N ASP A 33 3.03 -1.13 -22.73
CA ASP A 33 3.69 -0.68 -21.50
C ASP A 33 2.74 -0.78 -20.30
N LYS A 34 1.49 -0.36 -20.46
CA LYS A 34 0.46 -0.51 -19.40
C LYS A 34 0.29 -1.98 -19.01
N ALA A 35 0.21 -2.89 -19.98
CA ALA A 35 0.11 -4.32 -19.71
C ALA A 35 1.34 -4.86 -18.95
N ALA A 36 2.55 -4.39 -19.29
CA ALA A 36 3.79 -4.75 -18.60
C ALA A 36 3.87 -4.19 -17.17
N LEU A 37 3.25 -3.04 -16.90
CA LEU A 37 3.23 -2.40 -15.59
C LEU A 37 2.20 -2.99 -14.62
N VAL A 38 1.15 -3.67 -15.11
CA VAL A 38 0.10 -4.29 -14.29
C VAL A 38 0.66 -5.30 -13.28
N PRO A 39 1.53 -6.26 -13.65
CA PRO A 39 2.16 -7.18 -12.71
C PRO A 39 2.92 -6.47 -11.58
N ALA A 40 3.68 -5.41 -11.90
CA ALA A 40 4.42 -4.62 -10.91
C ALA A 40 3.46 -3.95 -9.91
N ARG A 41 2.39 -3.32 -10.40
CA ARG A 41 1.36 -2.69 -9.57
C ARG A 41 0.69 -3.70 -8.63
N LEU A 42 0.37 -4.90 -9.12
CA LEU A 42 -0.21 -5.96 -8.30
C LEU A 42 0.76 -6.49 -7.24
N ALA A 43 2.02 -6.70 -7.61
CA ALA A 43 3.06 -7.16 -6.68
C ALA A 43 3.25 -6.16 -5.53
N VAL A 44 3.37 -4.87 -5.84
CA VAL A 44 3.55 -3.82 -4.84
C VAL A 44 2.29 -3.66 -3.95
N ARG A 45 1.08 -3.76 -4.51
CA ARG A 45 -0.17 -3.80 -3.72
C ARG A 45 -0.16 -4.94 -2.70
N ARG A 46 0.22 -6.16 -3.11
CA ARG A 46 0.31 -7.31 -2.19
C ARG A 46 1.31 -7.10 -1.07
N VAL A 47 2.47 -6.48 -1.36
CA VAL A 47 3.46 -6.12 -0.33
C VAL A 47 2.86 -5.13 0.66
N ARG A 48 2.27 -4.04 0.17
CA ARG A 48 1.61 -3.02 1.00
C ARG A 48 0.54 -3.64 1.89
N ASP A 49 -0.37 -4.42 1.32
CA ASP A 49 -1.52 -4.94 2.05
C ASP A 49 -1.09 -5.95 3.12
N ARG A 50 -0.09 -6.81 2.83
CA ARG A 50 0.52 -7.74 3.79
C ARG A 50 1.18 -7.02 4.97
N HIS A 51 1.84 -5.89 4.73
CA HIS A 51 2.50 -5.15 5.80
C HIS A 51 1.53 -4.24 6.56
N ARG A 52 0.50 -3.71 5.89
CA ARG A 52 -0.57 -2.95 6.54
C ARG A 52 -1.40 -3.83 7.47
N SER A 53 -1.70 -5.08 7.10
CA SER A 53 -2.40 -6.03 7.98
C SER A 53 -1.61 -6.38 9.23
N LYS A 54 -0.27 -6.25 9.21
CA LYS A 54 0.59 -6.42 10.40
C LYS A 54 0.62 -5.18 11.30
N CYS A 55 0.31 -4.00 10.75
CA CYS A 55 0.21 -2.76 11.51
C CYS A 55 -1.20 -2.50 12.07
N SER A 56 -2.22 -3.22 11.57
CA SER A 56 -3.58 -3.21 12.11
C SER A 56 -4.03 -4.65 12.39
N PRO A 57 -3.76 -5.23 13.58
CA PRO A 57 -4.15 -6.59 13.90
C PRO A 57 -5.66 -6.80 14.12
N MET A 58 -6.49 -5.75 14.05
CA MET A 58 -7.94 -5.87 14.29
C MET A 58 -8.75 -5.43 13.07
N GLY A 59 -9.11 -6.42 12.26
CA GLY A 59 -10.18 -6.34 11.25
C GLY A 59 -11.22 -7.46 11.42
N ASN A 60 -11.28 -8.08 12.61
CA ASN A 60 -12.26 -9.12 12.95
C ASN A 60 -13.29 -8.65 13.99
N LEU A 61 -13.56 -7.35 14.10
CA LEU A 61 -14.65 -6.84 14.94
C LEU A 61 -15.43 -5.79 14.17
N THR A 62 -16.61 -6.21 13.72
CA THR A 62 -17.90 -5.48 13.57
C THR A 62 -17.93 -4.09 12.93
N PRO A 63 -18.91 -3.81 12.04
CA PRO A 63 -18.98 -2.58 11.26
C PRO A 63 -19.63 -1.42 12.04
N GLU A 64 -19.10 -1.08 13.21
CA GLU A 64 -19.46 0.14 13.92
C GLU A 64 -18.27 0.56 14.77
N SER A 65 -17.43 1.46 14.26
CA SER A 65 -16.96 2.62 15.03
C SER A 65 -15.89 3.36 14.24
N SER A 66 -16.12 4.66 14.16
CA SER A 66 -15.21 5.67 13.65
C SER A 66 -14.19 5.96 14.75
N ALA A 67 -12.92 5.62 14.56
CA ALA A 67 -11.82 6.18 15.34
C ALA A 67 -10.52 6.09 14.54
N MET A 68 -9.90 7.25 14.32
CA MET A 68 -8.51 7.36 13.95
C MET A 68 -7.69 6.79 15.11
N GLU A 69 -7.16 5.57 14.96
CA GLU A 69 -6.27 5.01 15.98
C GLU A 69 -4.85 4.92 15.44
N GLU A 70 -4.10 5.93 15.88
CA GLU A 70 -2.66 6.09 15.83
C GLU A 70 -1.96 4.85 16.42
N CYS A 71 -1.00 4.28 15.70
CA CYS A 71 -0.30 3.08 16.12
C CYS A 71 0.59 3.37 17.34
N HIS A 72 0.22 2.86 18.52
CA HIS A 72 1.07 2.81 19.72
C HIS A 72 1.32 1.35 20.13
N ASP A 73 2.59 0.98 20.30
CA ASP A 73 3.07 -0.34 20.75
C ASP A 73 2.78 -0.57 22.24
N VAL A 74 2.39 -1.80 22.61
CA VAL A 74 2.31 -2.31 24.00
C VAL A 74 3.63 -2.99 24.36
#